data_AF-A0AAT9WIF0-F1
#
_entry.id   AF-A0AAT9WIF0-F1
#
_cell.length_a   1.000
_cell.length_b   1.000
_cell.length_c   1.000
_cell.angle_alpha   90.00
_cell.angle_beta   90.00
_cell.angle_gamma   90.00
#
_symmetry.space_group_name_H-M   'P 1'
#
loop_
_entity.id
_entity.type
_entity.pdbx_description
1 polymer ?
#
loop_
_entity_poly.entity_id
_entity_poly.type
_entity_poly.pdbx_seq_one_letter_code
_entity_poly.pdbx_strand_id
1 'polypeptide(L)'
;MKKVWNVLCAATLALAAMSSAQAGLYTSTYGTMLAGPSDCDDCYAGPIAFSGSGQFINFFGNAYSDLYVGSNGYVTFGSGSSNYSTQPLDTQSVAPMIAGFYTDLDSRSSAASNVYANTSTDGEIVVTWENMGHYPGNYSGPATFQLVIRSNQAVIPAGEGQIGFFYGNIGDHAGVSAGFGDGLSASNPGEVAFASFVDGTTLSNNQARFFNVDGGVPAAVPEPGTLALLGLGLAGIAARLRKKA
;
A
#
# COMPACT_ATOMS: atom_id res chain seq x y z
N MET A 1 -63.29 -22.00 16.55
CA MET A 1 -62.38 -22.85 15.74
C MET A 1 -61.46 -21.94 14.94
N LYS A 2 -60.16 -22.23 15.03
CA LYS A 2 -58.97 -21.47 14.60
C LYS A 2 -59.02 -20.98 13.14
N LYS A 3 -58.70 -19.70 12.90
CA LYS A 3 -57.86 -19.27 11.76
C LYS A 3 -57.03 -18.05 12.19
N VAL A 4 -55.79 -18.34 12.58
CA VAL A 4 -54.71 -17.37 12.81
C VAL A 4 -54.21 -16.96 11.42
N TRP A 5 -54.17 -15.66 11.11
CA TRP A 5 -53.50 -15.17 9.92
C TRP A 5 -52.21 -14.47 10.32
N ASN A 6 -51.11 -15.23 10.25
CA ASN A 6 -49.76 -14.69 10.29
C ASN A 6 -49.46 -14.09 8.91
N VAL A 7 -49.30 -12.77 8.83
CA VAL A 7 -48.57 -12.15 7.72
C VAL A 7 -47.17 -11.85 8.23
N LEU A 8 -46.24 -12.76 7.95
CA LEU A 8 -44.81 -12.49 8.06
C LEU A 8 -44.43 -11.48 6.97
N CYS A 9 -44.05 -10.26 7.35
CA CYS A 9 -43.20 -9.44 6.51
C CYS A 9 -41.80 -10.08 6.47
N ALA A 10 -41.52 -10.85 5.42
CA ALA A 10 -40.16 -11.27 5.10
C ALA A 10 -39.41 -10.06 4.53
N ALA A 11 -38.72 -9.31 5.39
CA ALA A 11 -37.69 -8.38 4.96
C ALA A 11 -36.47 -9.22 4.52
N THR A 12 -36.41 -9.58 3.25
CA THR A 12 -35.18 -10.12 2.66
C THR A 12 -34.17 -8.98 2.56
N LEU A 13 -33.26 -8.90 3.54
CA LEU A 13 -31.98 -8.23 3.30
C LEU A 13 -31.24 -9.06 2.25
N ALA A 14 -31.23 -8.56 1.02
CA ALA A 14 -30.27 -9.02 0.03
C ALA A 14 -28.89 -8.54 0.50
N LEU A 15 -28.17 -9.42 1.20
CA LEU A 15 -26.74 -9.27 1.38
C LEU A 15 -26.13 -9.49 -0.02
N ALA A 16 -25.92 -8.41 -0.77
CA ALA A 16 -25.12 -8.49 -1.98
C ALA A 16 -23.73 -8.94 -1.54
N ALA A 17 -23.40 -10.21 -1.81
CA ALA A 17 -22.02 -10.65 -1.77
C ALA A 17 -21.28 -9.84 -2.83
N MET A 18 -20.60 -8.78 -2.40
CA MET A 18 -19.62 -8.11 -3.24
C MET A 18 -18.61 -9.17 -3.61
N SER A 19 -18.60 -9.59 -4.88
CA SER A 19 -17.48 -10.33 -5.42
C SER A 19 -16.25 -9.47 -5.16
N SER A 20 -15.26 -10.00 -4.46
CA SER A 20 -13.96 -9.35 -4.37
C SER A 20 -13.49 -9.12 -5.80
N ALA A 21 -13.46 -7.87 -6.24
CA ALA A 21 -12.74 -7.53 -7.46
C ALA A 21 -11.32 -8.06 -7.25
N GLN A 22 -10.81 -8.86 -8.21
CA GLN A 22 -9.40 -9.19 -8.24
C GLN A 22 -8.67 -7.84 -8.32
N ALA A 23 -7.96 -7.47 -7.26
CA ALA A 23 -7.32 -6.17 -7.24
C ALA A 23 -6.13 -6.18 -8.20
N GLY A 24 -5.97 -5.08 -8.93
CA GLY A 24 -4.88 -4.86 -9.87
C GLY A 24 -4.08 -3.63 -9.48
N LEU A 25 -3.25 -3.17 -10.42
CA LEU A 25 -2.49 -1.94 -10.27
C LEU A 25 -3.42 -0.72 -10.10
N TYR A 26 -2.95 0.29 -9.37
CA TYR A 26 -3.66 1.56 -9.18
C TYR A 26 -3.87 2.29 -10.50
N THR A 27 -2.85 2.26 -11.38
CA THR A 27 -2.89 2.92 -12.68
C THR A 27 -2.08 2.15 -13.71
N SER A 28 -2.49 2.20 -14.97
CA SER A 28 -1.71 1.75 -16.14
C SER A 28 -0.86 2.87 -16.76
N THR A 29 -0.98 4.10 -16.25
CA THR A 29 -0.17 5.24 -16.68
C THR A 29 1.00 5.37 -15.72
N TYR A 30 2.09 4.68 -15.98
CA TYR A 30 3.21 4.58 -15.03
C TYR A 30 4.08 5.85 -14.93
N GLY A 31 3.97 6.75 -15.89
CA GLY A 31 4.75 7.99 -15.90
C GLY A 31 6.15 7.81 -16.48
N THR A 32 7.14 8.44 -15.85
CA THR A 32 8.52 8.50 -16.35
C THR A 32 9.32 7.31 -15.84
N MET A 33 10.04 6.63 -16.75
CA MET A 33 10.98 5.57 -16.37
C MET A 33 12.16 6.16 -15.61
N LEU A 34 12.51 5.56 -14.48
CA LEU A 34 13.62 5.94 -13.64
C LEU A 34 14.86 5.14 -14.06
N ALA A 35 15.80 5.79 -14.74
CA ALA A 35 16.99 5.14 -15.28
C ALA A 35 17.93 4.54 -14.21
N GLY A 36 17.94 5.07 -12.98
CA GLY A 36 18.77 4.52 -11.90
C GLY A 36 18.36 3.09 -11.51
N PRO A 37 17.11 2.87 -11.10
CA PRO A 37 16.62 1.55 -10.72
C PRO A 37 16.09 0.68 -11.89
N SER A 38 16.24 1.11 -13.15
CA SER A 38 15.89 0.31 -14.35
C SER A 38 17.19 -0.07 -15.08
N ASP A 39 17.46 -1.37 -15.27
CA ASP A 39 18.77 -1.91 -15.69
C ASP A 39 19.87 -1.79 -14.61
N CYS A 40 19.49 -2.06 -13.36
CA CYS A 40 20.41 -2.12 -12.23
C CYS A 40 20.02 -3.19 -11.19
N ASP A 41 20.99 -3.48 -10.33
CA ASP A 41 20.97 -4.28 -9.11
C ASP A 41 21.55 -3.41 -7.99
N ASP A 42 20.81 -3.26 -6.90
CA ASP A 42 21.16 -2.35 -5.79
C ASP A 42 21.32 -0.86 -6.16
N CYS A 43 20.37 -0.32 -6.91
CA CYS A 43 20.35 1.10 -7.29
C CYS A 43 19.19 1.87 -6.65
N TYR A 44 19.27 3.18 -6.79
CA TYR A 44 18.14 4.08 -6.53
C TYR A 44 18.10 5.26 -7.52
N ALA A 45 16.97 5.94 -7.55
CA ALA A 45 16.81 7.24 -8.19
C ALA A 45 16.21 8.25 -7.21
N GLY A 46 16.51 9.53 -7.40
CA GLY A 46 15.94 10.63 -6.63
C GLY A 46 16.96 11.74 -6.31
N PRO A 47 16.53 12.76 -5.56
CA PRO A 47 15.19 12.89 -4.97
C PRO A 47 14.11 13.14 -6.04
N ILE A 48 12.93 12.54 -5.85
CA ILE A 48 11.71 12.78 -6.64
C ILE A 48 10.77 13.60 -5.77
N ALA A 49 10.55 14.85 -6.16
CA ALA A 49 9.68 15.76 -5.42
C ALA A 49 8.20 15.53 -5.72
N PHE A 50 7.34 15.78 -4.73
CA PHE A 50 5.90 15.92 -4.96
C PHE A 50 5.66 17.10 -5.92
N SER A 51 4.82 16.90 -6.93
CA SER A 51 4.39 17.97 -7.84
C SER A 51 3.41 18.91 -7.15
N GLY A 52 3.45 20.20 -7.47
CA GLY A 52 2.64 21.23 -6.83
C GLY A 52 3.39 22.03 -5.75
N SER A 53 2.89 23.21 -5.43
CA SER A 53 3.57 24.14 -4.52
C SER A 53 3.37 23.77 -3.05
N GLY A 54 4.47 23.64 -2.30
CA GLY A 54 4.43 23.44 -0.85
C GLY A 54 3.99 22.04 -0.39
N GLN A 55 4.01 21.06 -1.29
CA GLN A 55 3.65 19.69 -0.97
C GLN A 55 4.71 19.02 -0.10
N PHE A 56 4.26 18.37 0.96
CA PHE A 56 5.10 17.49 1.78
C PHE A 56 4.26 16.38 2.41
N ILE A 57 4.88 15.26 2.72
CA ILE A 57 4.33 14.25 3.64
C ILE A 57 4.99 14.41 5.01
N ASN A 58 4.20 14.48 6.07
CA ASN A 58 4.73 14.29 7.43
C ASN A 58 4.82 12.80 7.69
N PHE A 59 6.02 12.25 7.86
CA PHE A 59 6.25 10.82 8.05
C PHE A 59 7.18 10.63 9.25
N PHE A 60 6.68 9.98 10.29
CA PHE A 60 7.31 9.82 11.61
C PHE A 60 7.86 11.14 12.19
N GLY A 61 7.04 12.20 12.13
CA GLY A 61 7.35 13.50 12.71
C GLY A 61 8.25 14.40 11.87
N ASN A 62 8.69 13.95 10.70
CA ASN A 62 9.52 14.71 9.78
C ASN A 62 8.75 15.06 8.51
N ALA A 63 8.87 16.30 8.04
CA ALA A 63 8.27 16.74 6.78
C ALA A 63 9.22 16.46 5.61
N TYR A 64 8.76 15.69 4.63
CA TYR A 64 9.51 15.37 3.42
C TYR A 64 8.79 15.90 2.17
N SER A 65 9.49 16.69 1.37
CA SER A 65 9.02 17.21 0.06
C SER A 65 9.30 16.25 -1.10
N ASP A 66 10.08 15.21 -0.85
CA ASP A 66 10.62 14.31 -1.85
C ASP A 66 10.97 12.95 -1.24
N LEU A 67 11.18 11.98 -2.13
CA LEU A 67 11.57 10.61 -1.79
C LEU A 67 12.63 10.07 -2.76
N TYR A 68 13.27 8.98 -2.38
CA TYR A 68 14.17 8.20 -3.24
C TYR A 68 13.55 6.84 -3.51
N VAL A 69 13.68 6.34 -4.74
CA VAL A 69 13.11 5.06 -5.18
C VAL A 69 14.23 4.05 -5.33
N GLY A 70 14.22 2.96 -4.56
CA GLY A 70 15.16 1.86 -4.68
C GLY A 70 14.71 0.79 -5.68
N SER A 71 15.66 0.12 -6.32
CA SER A 71 15.38 -1.05 -7.19
C SER A 71 14.73 -2.19 -6.41
N ASN A 72 15.06 -2.33 -5.13
CA ASN A 72 14.64 -3.39 -4.22
C ASN A 72 13.25 -3.18 -3.60
N GLY A 73 12.33 -2.54 -4.34
CA GLY A 73 10.90 -2.52 -4.03
C GLY A 73 10.46 -1.62 -2.88
N TYR A 74 11.22 -0.55 -2.61
CA TYR A 74 10.91 0.44 -1.59
C TYR A 74 11.18 1.88 -2.02
N VAL A 75 10.59 2.82 -1.28
CA VAL A 75 11.01 4.23 -1.24
C VAL A 75 11.59 4.59 0.12
N THR A 76 12.57 5.49 0.13
CA THR A 76 13.18 6.04 1.36
C THR A 76 13.08 7.56 1.39
N PHE A 77 13.14 8.14 2.59
CA PHE A 77 13.12 9.58 2.79
C PHE A 77 14.46 10.11 3.32
N GLY A 78 14.82 11.33 2.94
CA GLY A 78 16.06 12.02 3.34
C GLY A 78 17.33 11.55 2.63
N SER A 79 17.42 10.27 2.25
CA SER A 79 18.52 9.74 1.43
C SER A 79 18.09 8.51 0.63
N GLY A 80 18.78 8.25 -0.49
CA GLY A 80 18.64 7.00 -1.24
C GLY A 80 19.33 5.83 -0.56
N SER A 81 18.87 4.61 -0.86
CA SER A 81 19.42 3.37 -0.29
C SER A 81 19.56 2.30 -1.36
N SER A 82 20.65 1.55 -1.32
CA SER A 82 20.95 0.38 -2.14
C SER A 82 20.85 -0.93 -1.34
N ASN A 83 20.11 -0.94 -0.24
CA ASN A 83 20.01 -2.11 0.62
C ASN A 83 19.10 -3.17 -0.02
N TYR A 84 19.56 -4.42 -0.12
CA TYR A 84 18.79 -5.58 -0.61
C TYR A 84 18.41 -6.56 0.48
N SER A 85 18.99 -6.41 1.68
CA SER A 85 18.83 -7.33 2.78
C SER A 85 17.47 -7.09 3.44
N THR A 86 16.46 -7.86 3.03
CA THR A 86 15.09 -7.78 3.58
C THR A 86 15.10 -7.80 5.10
N GLN A 87 14.34 -6.88 5.69
CA GLN A 87 14.07 -6.79 7.13
C GLN A 87 12.58 -6.51 7.36
N PRO A 88 12.02 -6.80 8.54
CA PRO A 88 10.68 -6.35 8.91
C PRO A 88 10.66 -4.82 9.00
N LEU A 89 9.64 -4.19 8.44
CA LEU A 89 9.60 -2.73 8.30
C LEU A 89 9.39 -2.00 9.64
N ASP A 90 8.90 -2.70 10.66
CA ASP A 90 8.66 -2.20 12.02
C ASP A 90 9.86 -2.33 12.96
N THR A 91 11.00 -2.83 12.46
CA THR A 91 12.24 -2.99 13.25
C THR A 91 13.52 -2.70 12.46
N GLN A 92 13.41 -2.34 11.18
CA GLN A 92 14.56 -2.04 10.32
C GLN A 92 15.24 -0.73 10.70
N SER A 93 16.56 -0.68 10.52
CA SER A 93 17.39 0.51 10.83
C SER A 93 18.12 1.07 9.61
N VAL A 94 17.50 0.98 8.43
CA VAL A 94 18.07 1.38 7.14
C VAL A 94 17.81 2.86 6.88
N ALA A 95 16.54 3.26 6.85
CA ALA A 95 16.07 4.62 6.60
C ALA A 95 14.56 4.71 6.91
N PRO A 96 13.98 5.91 7.07
CA PRO A 96 12.53 6.07 6.97
C PRO A 96 12.08 5.54 5.61
N MET A 97 11.24 4.52 5.61
CA MET A 97 10.99 3.67 4.43
C MET A 97 9.51 3.30 4.30
N ILE A 98 9.03 3.26 3.06
CA ILE A 98 7.79 2.57 2.67
C ILE A 98 8.17 1.50 1.64
N ALA A 99 7.90 0.24 1.95
CA ALA A 99 8.28 -0.90 1.12
C ALA A 99 7.05 -1.64 0.60
N GLY A 100 6.93 -1.75 -0.72
CA GLY A 100 5.86 -2.52 -1.36
C GLY A 100 6.21 -4.00 -1.47
N PHE A 101 7.48 -4.30 -1.77
CA PHE A 101 8.00 -5.65 -1.98
C PHE A 101 9.52 -5.66 -1.73
N TYR A 102 9.92 -5.54 -0.46
CA TYR A 102 11.32 -5.42 -0.09
C TYR A 102 12.03 -6.78 -0.15
N THR A 103 12.80 -6.95 -1.21
CA THR A 103 13.68 -8.10 -1.46
C THR A 103 14.77 -7.73 -2.45
N ASP A 104 15.69 -8.65 -2.69
CA ASP A 104 16.82 -8.51 -3.61
C ASP A 104 16.34 -8.60 -5.08
N LEU A 105 15.91 -7.47 -5.63
CA LEU A 105 15.32 -7.39 -6.98
C LEU A 105 16.37 -6.99 -8.01
N ASP A 106 16.25 -7.58 -9.20
CA ASP A 106 17.18 -7.37 -10.30
C ASP A 106 16.42 -6.92 -11.56
N SER A 107 16.86 -5.82 -12.17
CA SER A 107 16.28 -5.29 -13.42
C SER A 107 17.18 -5.40 -14.65
N ARG A 108 18.39 -5.98 -14.52
CA ARG A 108 19.43 -5.94 -15.57
C ARG A 108 19.18 -6.85 -16.77
N SER A 109 18.50 -7.99 -16.59
CA SER A 109 18.47 -9.04 -17.61
C SER A 109 17.14 -9.11 -18.39
N SER A 110 16.31 -8.06 -18.32
CA SER A 110 15.06 -7.97 -19.06
C SER A 110 14.70 -6.52 -19.41
N ALA A 111 14.51 -6.23 -20.70
CA ALA A 111 14.05 -4.91 -21.15
C ALA A 111 12.62 -4.57 -20.69
N ALA A 112 11.86 -5.57 -20.23
CA ALA A 112 10.53 -5.38 -19.65
C ALA A 112 10.57 -5.07 -18.15
N SER A 113 11.73 -5.17 -17.50
CA SER A 113 11.93 -4.93 -16.08
C SER A 113 12.33 -3.47 -15.84
N ASN A 114 11.37 -2.64 -15.42
CA ASN A 114 11.61 -1.21 -15.26
C ASN A 114 10.90 -0.66 -14.04
N VAL A 115 11.43 0.45 -13.53
CA VAL A 115 10.81 1.21 -12.44
C VAL A 115 10.40 2.57 -12.95
N TYR A 116 9.18 3.00 -12.61
CA TYR A 116 8.58 4.24 -13.07
C TYR A 116 8.09 5.10 -11.90
N ALA A 117 8.08 6.42 -12.10
CA ALA A 117 7.37 7.35 -11.24
C ALA A 117 6.38 8.20 -12.03
N ASN A 118 5.14 8.26 -11.55
CA ASN A 118 4.12 9.18 -12.03
C ASN A 118 3.89 10.28 -10.99
N THR A 119 4.16 11.52 -11.39
CA THR A 119 3.95 12.74 -10.59
C THR A 119 2.97 13.72 -11.25
N SER A 120 2.14 13.22 -12.16
CA SER A 120 1.22 14.06 -12.96
C SER A 120 0.04 14.63 -12.16
N THR A 121 -0.22 14.11 -10.96
CA THR A 121 -1.24 14.61 -10.03
C THR A 121 -0.56 15.32 -8.87
N ASP A 122 -0.95 16.56 -8.63
CA ASP A 122 -0.35 17.39 -7.58
C ASP A 122 -0.42 16.69 -6.21
N GLY A 123 0.73 16.57 -5.56
CA GLY A 123 0.86 15.90 -4.27
C GLY A 123 0.83 14.38 -4.31
N GLU A 124 0.75 13.74 -5.47
CA GLU A 124 0.74 12.30 -5.60
C GLU A 124 1.99 11.82 -6.35
N ILE A 125 2.68 10.83 -5.77
CA ILE A 125 3.72 10.06 -6.43
C ILE A 125 3.25 8.61 -6.47
N VAL A 126 3.10 8.07 -7.68
CA VAL A 126 2.89 6.63 -7.89
C VAL A 126 4.18 6.03 -8.39
N VAL A 127 4.72 5.07 -7.66
CA VAL A 127 5.92 4.32 -8.07
C VAL A 127 5.48 2.95 -8.54
N THR A 128 5.91 2.56 -9.74
CA THR A 128 5.64 1.23 -10.32
C THR A 128 6.94 0.49 -10.47
N TRP A 129 7.02 -0.71 -9.90
CA TRP A 129 8.03 -1.71 -10.24
C TRP A 129 7.35 -2.70 -11.19
N GLU A 130 7.76 -2.71 -12.46
CA GLU A 130 7.17 -3.54 -13.50
C GLU A 130 8.12 -4.69 -13.87
N ASN A 131 7.59 -5.91 -13.81
CA ASN A 131 8.26 -7.17 -14.17
C ASN A 131 9.66 -7.34 -13.57
N MET A 132 9.83 -6.94 -12.30
CA MET A 132 11.10 -7.07 -11.60
C MET A 132 11.47 -8.53 -11.43
N GLY A 133 12.70 -8.89 -11.82
CA GLY A 133 13.26 -10.20 -11.55
C GLY A 133 13.81 -10.28 -10.12
N HIS A 134 14.16 -11.49 -9.71
CA HIS A 134 14.86 -11.73 -8.46
C HIS A 134 16.36 -11.90 -8.72
N TYR A 135 17.21 -11.39 -7.84
CA TYR A 135 18.64 -11.60 -7.96
C TYR A 135 19.02 -13.10 -7.83
N PRO A 136 19.98 -13.61 -8.62
CA PRO A 136 20.66 -12.96 -9.73
C PRO A 136 19.95 -13.24 -11.06
N GLY A 137 19.41 -12.20 -11.70
CA GLY A 137 18.86 -12.27 -13.05
C GLY A 137 17.76 -13.30 -13.30
N ASN A 138 16.99 -13.68 -12.27
CA ASN A 138 15.90 -14.64 -12.38
C ASN A 138 14.57 -13.97 -12.71
N TYR A 139 14.07 -14.19 -13.92
CA TYR A 139 12.79 -13.66 -14.41
C TYR A 139 11.73 -14.75 -14.64
N SER A 140 11.88 -15.93 -14.02
CA SER A 140 10.91 -17.03 -14.16
C SER A 140 9.57 -16.73 -13.48
N GLY A 141 9.58 -15.86 -12.47
CA GLY A 141 8.39 -15.36 -11.78
C GLY A 141 8.60 -13.90 -11.39
N PRO A 142 8.43 -12.95 -12.32
CA PRO A 142 8.68 -11.55 -12.02
C PRO A 142 7.59 -10.96 -11.10
N ALA A 143 7.90 -9.83 -10.47
CA ALA A 143 6.99 -9.09 -9.60
C ALA A 143 6.59 -7.76 -10.23
N THR A 144 5.29 -7.49 -10.28
CA THR A 144 4.73 -6.19 -10.67
C THR A 144 3.84 -5.63 -9.56
N PHE A 145 4.16 -4.45 -9.06
CA PHE A 145 3.46 -3.81 -7.95
C PHE A 145 3.64 -2.28 -7.96
N GLN A 146 2.81 -1.60 -7.18
CA GLN A 146 2.81 -0.15 -7.07
C GLN A 146 2.70 0.32 -5.62
N LEU A 147 3.34 1.46 -5.37
CA LEU A 147 3.10 2.30 -4.20
C LEU A 147 2.45 3.61 -4.66
N VAL A 148 1.46 4.05 -3.91
CA VAL A 148 0.91 5.41 -3.99
C VAL A 148 1.34 6.14 -2.72
N ILE A 149 2.01 7.28 -2.85
CA ILE A 149 2.39 8.15 -1.74
C ILE A 149 1.82 9.54 -2.01
N ARG A 150 1.09 10.09 -1.04
CA ARG A 150 0.43 11.39 -1.15
C ARG A 150 0.87 12.35 -0.05
N SER A 151 1.07 13.60 -0.44
CA SER A 151 1.35 14.71 0.46
C SER A 151 0.17 14.98 1.40
N ASN A 152 0.42 15.74 2.46
CA ASN A 152 -0.59 16.22 3.41
C ASN A 152 -1.62 17.16 2.76
N GLN A 153 -1.28 17.75 1.62
CA GLN A 153 -2.13 18.68 0.87
C GLN A 153 -2.90 17.99 -0.27
N ALA A 154 -2.58 16.74 -0.60
CA ALA A 154 -3.22 16.01 -1.68
C ALA A 154 -4.72 15.81 -1.40
N VAL A 155 -5.54 15.86 -2.45
CA VAL A 155 -6.94 15.48 -2.36
C VAL A 155 -7.03 13.96 -2.38
N ILE A 156 -7.39 13.35 -1.26
CA ILE A 156 -7.50 11.90 -1.12
C ILE A 156 -8.91 11.46 -1.52
N PRO A 157 -9.08 10.53 -2.50
CA PRO A 157 -10.38 9.98 -2.83
C PRO A 157 -11.04 9.26 -1.65
N ALA A 158 -12.38 9.24 -1.63
CA ALA A 158 -13.13 8.59 -0.56
C ALA A 158 -12.84 7.08 -0.52
N GLY A 159 -12.47 6.56 0.66
CA GLY A 159 -12.11 5.14 0.85
C GLY A 159 -10.64 4.83 0.60
N GLU A 160 -9.83 5.82 0.22
CA GLU A 160 -8.39 5.69 0.08
C GLU A 160 -7.63 6.38 1.22
N GLY A 161 -6.30 6.29 1.20
CA GLY A 161 -5.40 6.92 2.17
C GLY A 161 -4.21 7.61 1.51
N GLN A 162 -3.31 8.17 2.32
CA GLN A 162 -2.09 8.80 1.84
C GLN A 162 -1.06 7.81 1.32
N ILE A 163 -1.03 6.59 1.86
CA ILE A 163 -0.14 5.51 1.43
C ILE A 163 -1.02 4.38 0.91
N GLY A 164 -0.75 3.91 -0.31
CA GLY A 164 -1.47 2.82 -0.96
C GLY A 164 -0.51 1.73 -1.47
N PHE A 165 -0.90 0.46 -1.29
CA PHE A 165 -0.17 -0.71 -1.77
C PHE A 165 -1.02 -1.48 -2.77
N PHE A 166 -0.48 -1.74 -3.95
CA PHE A 166 -1.18 -2.41 -5.04
C PHE A 166 -0.29 -3.49 -5.66
N TYR A 167 -0.87 -4.65 -5.90
CA TYR A 167 -0.12 -5.81 -6.37
C TYR A 167 -0.75 -6.35 -7.65
N GLY A 168 0.05 -6.50 -8.70
CA GLY A 168 -0.33 -7.24 -9.89
C GLY A 168 0.09 -8.71 -9.76
N ASN A 169 0.51 -9.27 -10.90
CA ASN A 169 1.10 -10.60 -10.92
C ASN A 169 2.47 -10.59 -10.24
N ILE A 170 2.64 -11.51 -9.30
CA ILE A 170 3.90 -11.76 -8.60
C ILE A 170 4.12 -13.27 -8.64
N GLY A 171 5.16 -13.69 -9.34
CA GLY A 171 5.61 -15.09 -9.37
C GLY A 171 6.87 -15.32 -8.53
N ASP A 172 7.38 -14.30 -7.85
CA ASP A 172 8.60 -14.39 -7.05
C ASP A 172 8.27 -15.04 -5.70
N HIS A 173 8.99 -16.13 -5.40
CA HIS A 173 8.84 -16.94 -4.19
C HIS A 173 9.85 -16.57 -3.10
N ALA A 174 10.66 -15.53 -3.30
CA ALA A 174 11.61 -15.05 -2.31
C ALA A 174 10.91 -14.61 -1.01
N GLY A 175 11.69 -14.55 0.07
CA GLY A 175 11.25 -13.97 1.33
C GLY A 175 11.17 -12.45 1.20
N VAL A 176 9.98 -11.89 1.39
CA VAL A 176 9.73 -10.45 1.22
C VAL A 176 9.13 -9.82 2.46
N SER A 177 9.35 -8.51 2.59
CA SER A 177 8.67 -7.67 3.57
C SER A 177 7.93 -6.53 2.88
N ALA A 178 6.82 -6.09 3.47
CA ALA A 178 6.08 -4.93 3.00
C ALA A 178 5.42 -4.18 4.17
N GLY A 179 5.38 -2.86 4.05
CA GLY A 179 4.94 -1.97 5.12
C GLY A 179 5.74 -0.67 5.17
N PHE A 180 5.93 -0.13 6.36
CA PHE A 180 6.67 1.11 6.58
C PHE A 180 7.19 1.22 8.02
N GLY A 181 8.28 1.98 8.17
CA GLY A 181 8.89 2.31 9.46
C GLY A 181 9.82 3.51 9.37
N ASP A 182 10.29 3.97 10.52
CA ASP A 182 11.04 5.23 10.63
C ASP A 182 12.57 5.06 10.43
N GLY A 183 13.05 3.82 10.33
CA GLY A 183 14.47 3.51 10.14
C GLY A 183 15.29 3.56 11.44
N LEU A 184 14.63 3.51 12.60
CA LEU A 184 15.26 3.45 13.90
C LEU A 184 15.03 2.07 14.54
N SER A 185 15.97 1.64 15.37
CA SER A 185 15.90 0.33 16.03
C SER A 185 14.82 0.22 17.11
N ALA A 186 14.29 1.35 17.57
CA ALA A 186 13.23 1.39 18.55
C ALA A 186 11.87 1.40 17.84
N SER A 187 11.10 0.33 18.02
CA SER A 187 9.77 0.26 17.40
C SER A 187 8.85 1.36 17.93
N ASN A 188 8.30 2.15 17.01
CA ASN A 188 7.44 3.28 17.32
C ASN A 188 5.97 2.99 16.99
N PRO A 189 5.01 3.64 17.69
CA PRO A 189 3.60 3.54 17.32
C PRO A 189 3.38 3.94 15.85
N GLY A 190 2.64 3.10 15.12
CA GLY A 190 2.29 3.34 13.71
C GLY A 190 3.32 2.85 12.70
N GLU A 191 4.39 2.17 13.12
CA GLU A 191 5.13 1.30 12.22
C GLU A 191 4.31 0.04 11.93
N VAL A 192 4.39 -0.45 10.68
CA VAL A 192 3.62 -1.60 10.25
C VAL A 192 4.48 -2.46 9.34
N ALA A 193 4.57 -3.74 9.67
CA ALA A 193 5.02 -4.78 8.75
C ALA A 193 3.87 -5.77 8.53
N PHE A 194 3.03 -5.54 7.52
CA PHE A 194 1.92 -6.44 7.22
C PHE A 194 2.37 -7.69 6.46
N ALA A 195 3.59 -7.68 5.94
CA ALA A 195 4.31 -8.84 5.43
C ALA A 195 5.75 -8.79 5.96
N SER A 196 6.26 -9.91 6.46
CA SER A 196 7.62 -10.01 7.01
C SER A 196 8.19 -11.39 6.76
N PHE A 197 9.17 -11.47 5.87
CA PHE A 197 9.79 -12.73 5.42
C PHE A 197 8.78 -13.78 4.94
N VAL A 198 7.71 -13.33 4.30
CA VAL A 198 6.72 -14.23 3.69
C VAL A 198 7.11 -14.53 2.24
N ASP A 199 6.61 -15.63 1.68
CA ASP A 199 6.74 -15.92 0.25
C ASP A 199 6.08 -14.79 -0.57
N GLY A 200 6.80 -14.22 -1.54
CA GLY A 200 6.34 -13.07 -2.32
C GLY A 200 5.01 -13.30 -3.04
N THR A 201 4.70 -14.53 -3.43
CA THR A 201 3.43 -14.87 -4.11
C THR A 201 2.21 -14.66 -3.21
N THR A 202 2.39 -14.60 -1.89
CA THR A 202 1.31 -14.26 -0.94
C THR A 202 0.79 -12.83 -1.09
N LEU A 203 1.53 -11.95 -1.78
CA LEU A 203 1.13 -10.59 -2.10
C LEU A 203 0.42 -10.48 -3.46
N SER A 204 0.53 -11.49 -4.33
CA SER A 204 0.03 -11.39 -5.71
C SER A 204 -1.48 -11.14 -5.78
N ASN A 205 -1.86 -10.11 -6.53
CA ASN A 205 -3.27 -9.73 -6.77
C ASN A 205 -4.10 -9.52 -5.48
N ASN A 206 -3.43 -9.24 -4.36
CA ASN A 206 -4.10 -8.91 -3.10
C ASN A 206 -4.89 -7.61 -3.22
N GLN A 207 -5.97 -7.53 -2.44
CA GLN A 207 -6.72 -6.28 -2.30
C GLN A 207 -5.81 -5.12 -1.92
N ALA A 208 -6.08 -3.96 -2.52
CA ALA A 208 -5.35 -2.74 -2.22
C ALA A 208 -5.43 -2.43 -0.73
N ARG A 209 -4.31 -1.97 -0.15
CA ARG A 209 -4.25 -1.54 1.24
C ARG A 209 -3.95 -0.06 1.30
N PHE A 210 -4.73 0.65 2.10
CA PHE A 210 -4.55 2.09 2.30
C PHE A 210 -4.28 2.43 3.76
N PHE A 211 -3.44 3.46 3.95
CA PHE A 211 -3.12 4.02 5.25
C PHE A 211 -3.20 5.55 5.19
N ASN A 212 -3.80 6.15 6.21
CA ASN A 212 -3.72 7.58 6.48
C ASN A 212 -2.46 7.88 7.29
N VAL A 213 -1.96 9.12 7.24
CA VAL A 213 -0.82 9.55 8.04
C VAL A 213 -1.24 10.71 8.94
N ASP A 214 -1.78 10.37 10.11
CA ASP A 214 -2.35 11.34 11.05
C ASP A 214 -1.25 11.88 11.98
N GLY A 215 -0.98 13.18 11.91
CA GLY A 215 0.06 13.80 12.74
C GLY A 215 1.48 13.29 12.48
N GLY A 216 1.71 12.61 11.35
CA GLY A 216 2.98 11.96 11.01
C GLY A 216 3.01 10.46 11.29
N VAL A 217 1.97 9.89 11.90
CA VAL A 217 1.91 8.47 12.27
C VAL A 217 0.96 7.74 11.32
N PRO A 218 1.44 6.75 10.55
CA PRO A 218 0.57 5.97 9.70
C PRO A 218 -0.45 5.13 10.49
N ALA A 219 -1.67 5.02 9.97
CA ALA A 219 -2.74 4.19 10.50
C ALA A 219 -3.61 3.64 9.36
N ALA A 220 -4.15 2.43 9.52
CA ALA A 220 -5.00 1.81 8.50
C ALA A 220 -6.27 2.66 8.25
N VAL A 221 -6.67 2.78 6.98
CA VAL A 221 -7.94 3.43 6.63
C VAL A 221 -9.10 2.56 7.14
N PRO A 222 -10.04 3.09 7.95
CA PRO A 222 -11.18 2.32 8.42
C PRO A 222 -12.07 1.87 7.25
N GLU A 223 -12.32 0.56 7.15
CA GLU A 223 -13.20 -0.01 6.13
C GLU A 223 -14.62 0.60 6.23
N PRO A 224 -15.16 1.20 5.14
CA PRO A 224 -16.47 1.86 5.16
C PRO A 224 -17.62 0.94 5.64
N GLY A 225 -17.52 -0.36 5.35
CA GLY A 225 -18.52 -1.35 5.74
C GLY A 225 -18.58 -1.63 7.25
N THR A 226 -17.46 -1.55 7.96
CA THR A 226 -17.39 -1.88 9.39
C THR A 226 -18.08 -0.81 10.24
N LEU A 227 -17.96 0.45 9.85
CA LEU A 227 -18.65 1.57 10.50
C LEU A 227 -20.16 1.55 10.22
N ALA A 228 -20.57 1.20 8.99
CA ALA A 228 -21.98 1.06 8.64
C ALA A 228 -22.65 -0.10 9.38
N LEU A 229 -21.99 -1.26 9.47
CA LEU A 229 -22.48 -2.42 10.23
C LEU A 229 -22.53 -2.16 11.73
N LEU A 230 -21.51 -1.48 12.31
CA LEU A 230 -21.52 -1.07 13.71
C LEU A 230 -22.64 -0.07 14.00
N GLY A 231 -22.83 0.93 13.12
CA GLY A 231 -23.90 1.92 13.22
C GLY A 231 -25.30 1.30 13.15
N LEU A 232 -25.52 0.37 12.21
CA LEU A 232 -26.76 -0.40 12.11
C LEU A 232 -26.98 -1.31 13.33
N GLY A 233 -25.92 -1.94 13.85
CA GLY A 233 -25.96 -2.74 15.07
C GLY A 233 -26.41 -1.94 16.29
N LEU A 234 -25.83 -0.75 16.49
CA LEU A 234 -26.19 0.16 17.59
C LEU A 234 -27.62 0.71 17.44
N ALA A 235 -28.02 1.10 16.25
CA ALA A 235 -29.39 1.56 15.97
C ALA A 235 -30.44 0.46 16.22
N GLY A 236 -30.12 -0.79 15.83
CA GLY A 236 -30.96 -1.95 16.09
C GLY A 236 -31.14 -2.26 17.58
N ILE A 237 -30.06 -2.12 18.38
CA ILE A 237 -30.10 -2.29 19.84
C ILE A 237 -30.95 -1.18 20.49
N ALA A 238 -30.76 0.09 20.10
CA ALA A 238 -31.52 1.22 20.63
C ALA A 238 -33.03 1.10 20.32
N ALA A 239 -33.40 0.67 19.10
CA ALA A 239 -34.78 0.43 18.73
C ALA A 239 -35.43 -0.71 19.54
N ARG A 240 -34.65 -1.74 19.92
CA ARG A 240 -35.12 -2.87 20.73
C ARG A 240 -35.33 -2.49 22.19
N LEU A 241 -34.52 -1.59 22.74
CA LEU A 241 -34.67 -1.07 24.11
C LEU A 241 -35.89 -0.15 24.23
N ARG A 242 -36.19 0.67 23.20
CA ARG A 242 -37.38 1.53 23.19
C ARG A 242 -38.72 0.80 23.09
N LYS A 243 -38.75 -0.45 22.60
CA LYS A 243 -39.97 -1.28 22.54
C LYS A 243 -40.28 -2.04 23.84
N LYS A 244 -39.36 -2.02 24.82
CA LYS A 244 -39.49 -2.74 26.10
C LYS A 244 -39.79 -1.82 27.30
N ALA A 245 -39.81 -0.52 27.10
CA ALA A 245 -40.32 0.48 28.05
C ALA A 245 -41.76 0.85 27.66
#